data_AF-A0A2K1PBD4-F1
#
_entry.id   AF-A0A2K1PBD4-F1
#
_cell.length_a   1.000
_cell.length_b   1.000
_cell.length_c   1.000
_cell.angle_alpha   90.00
_cell.angle_beta   90.00
_cell.angle_gamma   90.00
#
_symmetry.space_group_name_H-M   'P 1'
#
loop_
_entity.id
_entity.type
_entity.pdbx_description
1 polymer ?
#
loop_
_entity_poly.entity_id
_entity_poly.type
_entity_poly.pdbx_seq_one_letter_code
_entity_poly.pdbx_strand_id
1 'polypeptide(L)' 'MTKIGTSLFEEGVEEGEKELTIKILNKRFGRKLTKELKAKIRKTDEKTIDYIGDNLLEITIEELKELLK' A
#
# COMPACT_ATOMS: atom_id res chain seq x y z
N MET A 1 -16.90 -21.34 7.27
CA MET A 1 -15.57 -20.97 7.83
C MET A 1 -15.76 -20.55 9.28
N THR A 2 -14.80 -20.84 10.16
CA THR A 2 -14.81 -20.35 11.56
C THR A 2 -14.44 -18.86 11.59
N LYS A 3 -14.82 -18.12 12.64
CA LYS A 3 -14.49 -16.69 12.79
C LYS A 3 -12.99 -16.39 12.61
N ILE A 4 -12.13 -17.29 13.10
CA ILE A 4 -10.66 -17.22 12.98
C ILE A 4 -10.22 -17.42 11.52
N GLY A 5 -10.88 -18.32 10.78
CA GLY A 5 -10.56 -18.55 9.38
C GLY A 5 -10.90 -17.34 8.50
N THR A 6 -11.96 -16.60 8.84
CA THR A 6 -12.33 -15.36 8.12
C THR A 6 -11.33 -14.24 8.37
N SER A 7 -10.93 -13.99 9.63
CA SER A 7 -9.98 -12.92 9.95
C SER A 7 -8.60 -13.14 9.32
N LEU A 8 -8.10 -14.38 9.35
CA LEU A 8 -6.81 -14.72 8.71
C LEU A 8 -6.85 -14.53 7.18
N PHE A 9 -8.00 -14.80 6.56
CA PHE A 9 -8.17 -14.58 5.13
C PHE A 9 -8.17 -13.08 4.80
N GLU A 10 -8.90 -12.27 5.58
CA GLU A 10 -8.94 -10.81 5.42
C GLU A 10 -7.55 -10.18 5.60
N GLU A 11 -6.81 -10.58 6.64
CA GLU A 11 -5.42 -10.14 6.87
C GLU A 11 -4.51 -10.47 5.68
N GLY A 12 -4.65 -11.67 5.10
CA GLY A 12 -3.88 -12.08 3.93
C GLY A 12 -4.22 -11.31 2.66
N VAL A 13 -5.49 -10.94 2.47
CA VAL A 13 -5.93 -10.09 1.35
C VAL A 13 -5.35 -8.68 1.51
N GLU A 14 -5.45 -8.09 2.70
CA GLU A 14 -4.93 -6.76 3.00
C GLU A 14 -3.40 -6.67 2.76
N GLU A 15 -2.64 -7.67 3.23
CA GLU A 15 -1.20 -7.71 3.01
C GLU A 15 -0.86 -7.85 1.52
N GLY A 16 -1.66 -8.62 0.77
CA GLY A 16 -1.54 -8.76 -0.68
C GLY A 16 -1.75 -7.44 -1.44
N GLU A 17 -2.76 -6.66 -1.06
CA GLU A 17 -3.06 -5.35 -1.66
C GLU A 17 -1.95 -4.33 -1.40
N LYS A 18 -1.40 -4.33 -0.18
CA LYS A 18 -0.24 -3.49 0.19
C LYS A 18 0.98 -3.82 -0.66
N GLU A 19 1.31 -5.11 -0.84
CA GLU A 19 2.45 -5.52 -1.67
C GLU A 19 2.24 -5.24 -3.16
N LEU A 20 1.02 -5.43 -3.67
CA LEU A 20 0.69 -5.08 -5.05
C LEU A 20 0.88 -3.57 -5.31
N THR A 21 0.36 -2.75 -4.39
CA THR A 21 0.52 -1.28 -4.42
C THR A 21 1.99 -0.90 -4.43
N ILE A 22 2.81 -1.47 -3.54
CA ILE A 22 4.26 -1.24 -3.50
C ILE A 22 4.92 -1.62 -4.83
N LYS A 23 4.55 -2.77 -5.42
CA LYS A 23 5.13 -3.25 -6.68
C LYS A 23 4.84 -2.28 -7.83
N ILE A 24 3.61 -1.77 -7.92
CA ILE A 24 3.21 -0.82 -8.97
C ILE A 24 3.94 0.52 -8.78
N LEU A 25 3.92 1.08 -7.57
CA LEU A 25 4.61 2.33 -7.26
C LEU A 25 6.13 2.21 -7.46
N ASN A 26 6.73 1.04 -7.18
CA ASN A 26 8.14 0.81 -7.42
C ASN A 26 8.49 0.82 -8.90
N LYS A 27 7.61 0.29 -9.77
CA LYS A 27 7.78 0.39 -11.23
C LYS A 27 7.70 1.83 -11.72
N ARG A 28 6.81 2.64 -11.13
CA ARG A 28 6.57 4.04 -11.53
C ARG A 28 7.66 4.99 -11.04
N PHE A 29 8.05 4.89 -9.77
CA PHE A 29 8.99 5.82 -9.14
C PHE A 29 10.43 5.30 -9.05
N GLY A 30 10.63 3.99 -9.26
CA GLY A 30 11.96 3.37 -9.22
C GLY A 30 12.65 3.62 -7.89
N ARG A 31 13.89 4.14 -7.95
CA ARG A 31 14.73 4.43 -6.77
C ARG A 31 14.15 5.50 -5.85
N LYS A 32 13.19 6.31 -6.33
CA LYS A 32 12.52 7.33 -5.50
C LYS A 32 11.55 6.71 -4.48
N LEU A 33 11.03 5.50 -4.73
CA LEU A 33 10.27 4.76 -3.74
C LEU A 33 11.22 4.07 -2.75
N THR A 34 11.63 4.82 -1.74
CA THR A 34 12.62 4.38 -0.75
C THR A 34 12.11 3.19 0.08
N LYS A 35 13.04 2.48 0.74
CA LYS A 35 12.69 1.41 1.68
C LYS A 35 11.77 1.91 2.80
N GLU A 36 11.98 3.15 3.24
CA GLU A 36 11.17 3.81 4.25
C GLU A 36 9.72 4.01 3.77
N LEU A 37 9.51 4.53 2.55
CA LEU A 37 8.18 4.70 1.98
C LEU A 37 7.45 3.35 1.84
N LYS A 38 8.15 2.29 1.40
CA LYS A 38 7.58 0.94 1.36
C LYS A 38 7.16 0.44 2.75
N ALA A 39 7.96 0.71 3.77
CA ALA A 39 7.62 0.33 5.14
C ALA A 39 6.42 1.13 5.68
N LYS A 40 6.29 2.40 5.31
CA LYS A 40 5.12 3.22 5.66
C LYS A 40 3.84 2.71 4.98
N ILE A 41 3.90 2.33 3.70
CA ILE A 41 2.75 1.72 2.99
C ILE A 41 2.29 0.43 3.69
N ARG A 42 3.21 -0.45 4.12
CA ARG A 42 2.82 -1.68 4.85
C ARG A 42 2.08 -1.42 6.16
N LYS A 43 2.38 -0.29 6.81
CA LYS A 43 1.86 0.06 8.14
C LYS A 43 0.67 1.01 8.11
N THR A 44 0.34 1.56 6.94
CA THR A 44 -0.78 2.48 6.81
C THR A 44 -2.11 1.71 6.84
N ASP A 45 -3.18 2.43 7.12
CA ASP A 45 -4.53 1.88 7.20
C ASP A 45 -5.11 1.62 5.80
N GLU A 46 -6.14 0.78 5.76
CA GLU A 46 -6.85 0.37 4.54
C GLU A 46 -7.30 1.57 3.69
N LYS A 47 -7.88 2.62 4.31
CA LYS A 47 -8.37 3.79 3.55
C LYS A 47 -7.26 4.53 2.83
N THR A 48 -6.08 4.60 3.44
CA THR A 48 -4.91 5.22 2.81
C THR A 48 -4.40 4.35 1.66
N ILE A 49 -4.42 3.02 1.80
CA ILE A 49 -4.10 2.09 0.71
C ILE A 49 -5.09 2.20 -0.44
N ASP A 50 -6.39 2.22 -0.17
CA ASP A 50 -7.44 2.36 -1.17
C ASP A 50 -7.25 3.65 -1.97
N TYR A 51 -7.03 4.77 -1.29
CA TYR A 51 -6.76 6.05 -1.95
C TYR A 51 -5.52 5.97 -2.84
N ILE A 52 -4.42 5.38 -2.36
CA ILE A 52 -3.21 5.20 -3.16
C ILE A 52 -3.51 4.30 -4.37
N GLY A 53 -4.29 3.24 -4.18
CA GLY A 53 -4.75 2.28 -5.18
C GLY A 53 -5.53 2.95 -6.32
N ASP A 54 -6.55 3.72 -5.97
CA ASP A 54 -7.41 4.46 -6.89
C ASP A 54 -6.62 5.51 -7.69
N ASN A 55 -5.58 6.09 -7.08
CA ASN A 55 -4.78 7.17 -7.66
C ASN A 55 -3.40 6.72 -8.13
N LEU A 56 -3.14 5.41 -8.30
CA LEU A 56 -1.81 4.84 -8.59
C LEU A 56 -1.07 5.51 -9.77
N LEU A 57 -1.81 5.91 -10.80
CA LEU A 57 -1.26 6.51 -12.03
C LEU A 57 -1.08 8.03 -11.94
N GLU A 58 -1.84 8.69 -11.06
CA GLU A 58 -1.89 10.16 -10.95
C GLU A 58 -1.04 10.67 -9.80
N ILE A 59 -1.02 9.98 -8.66
CA ILE A 59 -0.32 10.37 -7.44
C ILE A 59 1.14 10.75 -7.72
N THR A 60 1.65 11.84 -7.16
CA THR A 60 3.06 12.20 -7.28
C THR A 60 3.87 11.58 -6.14
N ILE A 61 5.20 11.52 -6.28
CA ILE A 61 6.05 11.04 -5.19
C ILE A 61 6.00 11.95 -3.95
N GLU A 62 5.71 13.24 -4.13
CA GLU A 62 5.59 14.19 -3.01
C GLU A 62 4.24 14.03 -2.30
N GLU A 63 3.14 13.91 -3.02
CA GLU A 63 1.83 13.58 -2.43
C GLU A 63 1.89 12.24 -1.68
N LEU A 64 2.55 11.21 -2.25
CA LEU A 64 2.75 9.94 -1.56
C LEU A 64 3.51 10.11 -0.24
N LYS A 65 4.54 10.97 -0.19
CA LYS A 65 5.26 11.24 1.06
C LYS A 65 4.37 11.96 2.08
N GLU A 66 3.51 12.86 1.64
CA GLU A 66 2.61 13.60 2.52
C GLU A 66 1.52 12.70 3.11
N LEU A 67 0.92 11.82 2.31
CA LEU A 67 -0.05 10.83 2.78
C LEU A 67 0.56 9.87 3.80
N LEU A 68 1.83 9.52 3.62
CA LEU A 68 2.54 8.55 4.45
C LEU A 68 3.33 9.20 5.60
N LYS A 69 3.13 10.49 5.91
CA LYS A 69 3.84 11.18 7.01
C LYS A 69 3.59 10.47 8.34
#